data_AF-A0A2P4PDA7-F1
#
_entry.id   AF-A0A2P4PDA7-F1
#
_cell.length_a   1.000
_cell.length_b   1.000
_cell.length_c   1.000
_cell.angle_alpha   90.00
_cell.angle_beta   90.00
_cell.angle_gamma   90.00
#
_symmetry.space_group_name_H-M   'P 1'
#
loop_
_entity.id
_entity.type
_entity.pdbx_description
1 polymer ?
#
loop_
_entity_poly.entity_id
_entity_poly.type
_entity_poly.pdbx_seq_one_letter_code
_entity_poly.pdbx_strand_id
1 'polypeptide(L)'
;MQLTQALQIKEGKINELEQSLINLDQKRIKQLKDKEKELNKVKGELVNKLTSGENTKKIHKEKEAKQKELVELQQELSRTSTSYDANRKKQVLNQVNDFLKAKEDFLTLREEAIKKLQRCFDCLDNSINKDSNSTSSTRVMKTSESIDKYTKEFQNILVKYNDESLWLNKNYYSLKKIVQENKELEVSIMIENILKLNSFNLDKYNIFKFATNSQEGTTIQLNSNMMAEDINSLRKNLDELKLELKQEKEGLKI
;
A
#
# COMPACT_ATOMS: atom_id res chain seq x y z
N MET A 1 12.51 9.24 20.36
CA MET A 1 11.51 8.16 20.41
C MET A 1 10.08 8.69 20.64
N GLN A 2 9.84 9.59 21.61
CA GLN A 2 8.50 10.14 21.91
C GLN A 2 7.85 10.93 20.75
N LEU A 3 8.62 11.71 19.98
CA LEU A 3 8.07 12.52 18.88
C LEU A 3 7.50 11.66 17.73
N THR A 4 8.22 10.63 17.31
CA THR A 4 7.79 9.72 16.24
C THR A 4 6.50 8.99 16.60
N GLN A 5 6.40 8.49 17.84
CA GLN A 5 5.18 7.85 18.34
C GLN A 5 4.00 8.84 18.41
N ALA A 6 4.24 10.07 18.87
CA ALA A 6 3.22 11.11 18.90
C ALA A 6 2.71 11.49 17.51
N LEU A 7 3.59 11.53 16.50
CA LEU A 7 3.21 11.77 15.10
C LEU A 7 2.36 10.62 14.55
N GLN A 8 2.76 9.37 14.76
CA GLN A 8 1.99 8.19 14.34
C GLN A 8 0.58 8.15 14.96
N ILE A 9 0.46 8.49 16.25
CA ILE A 9 -0.85 8.56 16.92
C ILE A 9 -1.72 9.66 16.30
N LYS A 10 -1.15 10.82 15.97
CA LYS A 10 -1.90 11.92 15.34
C LYS A 10 -2.36 11.54 13.93
N GLU A 11 -1.48 10.92 13.14
CA GLU A 11 -1.79 10.44 11.80
C GLU A 11 -2.93 9.41 11.81
N GLY A 12 -2.89 8.45 12.73
CA GLY A 12 -4.00 7.50 12.92
C GLY A 12 -5.33 8.18 13.23
N LYS A 13 -5.34 9.16 14.14
CA LYS A 13 -6.55 9.93 14.47
C LYS A 13 -7.07 10.76 13.28
N ILE A 14 -6.18 11.33 12.47
CA ILE A 14 -6.57 12.06 11.26
C ILE A 14 -7.27 11.10 10.29
N ASN A 15 -6.71 9.91 10.07
CA ASN A 15 -7.30 8.90 9.18
C ASN A 15 -8.69 8.45 9.67
N GLU A 16 -8.88 8.25 10.97
CA GLU A 16 -10.19 7.93 11.57
C GLU A 16 -11.24 9.03 11.35
N LEU A 17 -10.83 10.29 11.51
CA LEU A 17 -11.71 11.44 11.29
C LEU A 17 -12.06 11.61 9.80
N GLU A 18 -11.08 11.43 8.90
CA GLU A 18 -11.32 11.47 7.45
C GLU A 18 -12.31 10.38 7.01
N GLN A 19 -12.16 9.16 7.54
CA GLN A 19 -13.13 8.08 7.29
C GLN A 19 -14.52 8.39 7.85
N SER A 20 -14.59 8.97 9.05
CA SER A 20 -15.85 9.37 9.66
C SER A 20 -16.57 10.43 8.82
N LEU A 21 -15.82 11.38 8.26
CA LEU A 21 -16.35 12.42 7.38
C LEU A 21 -16.91 11.83 6.07
N ILE A 22 -16.17 10.92 5.43
CA ILE A 22 -16.62 10.21 4.21
C ILE A 22 -17.95 9.48 4.48
N ASN A 23 -18.05 8.75 5.61
CA ASN A 23 -19.27 8.03 5.99
C ASN A 23 -20.46 8.96 6.23
N LEU A 24 -20.22 10.12 6.86
CA LEU A 24 -21.26 11.13 7.09
C LEU A 24 -21.75 11.73 5.78
N ASP A 25 -20.84 12.10 4.88
CA ASP A 25 -21.17 12.64 3.55
C ASP A 25 -21.96 11.61 2.74
N GLN A 26 -21.56 10.33 2.75
CA GLN A 26 -22.30 9.25 2.09
C GLN A 26 -23.75 9.13 2.61
N LYS A 27 -23.92 9.16 3.94
CA LYS A 27 -25.24 9.10 4.57
C LYS A 27 -26.09 10.32 4.18
N ARG A 28 -25.49 11.52 4.18
CA ARG A 28 -26.18 12.75 3.81
C ARG A 28 -26.61 12.74 2.34
N ILE A 29 -25.74 12.31 1.43
CA ILE A 29 -26.04 12.14 0.01
C ILE A 29 -27.24 11.21 -0.20
N LYS A 30 -27.29 10.08 0.52
CA LYS A 30 -28.41 9.15 0.46
C LYS A 30 -29.72 9.82 0.89
N GLN A 31 -29.72 10.51 2.03
CA GLN A 31 -30.90 11.23 2.53
C GLN A 31 -31.38 12.32 1.56
N LEU A 32 -30.45 13.08 0.97
CA LEU A 32 -30.78 14.11 0.00
C LEU A 32 -31.42 13.49 -1.26
N LYS A 33 -30.85 12.39 -1.80
CA LYS A 33 -31.43 11.68 -2.96
C LYS A 33 -32.82 11.13 -2.67
N ASP A 34 -33.07 10.61 -1.48
CA ASP A 34 -34.39 10.10 -1.10
C ASP A 34 -35.41 11.24 -1.00
N LYS A 35 -35.03 12.36 -0.37
CA LYS A 35 -35.88 13.56 -0.31
C LYS A 35 -36.14 14.17 -1.68
N GLU A 36 -35.17 14.16 -2.59
CA GLU A 36 -35.35 14.62 -3.98
C GLU A 36 -36.43 13.79 -4.70
N LYS A 37 -36.44 12.47 -4.52
CA LYS A 37 -37.46 11.58 -5.11
C LYS A 37 -38.85 11.87 -4.57
N GLU A 38 -38.98 12.03 -3.25
CA GLU A 38 -40.26 12.37 -2.61
C GLU A 38 -40.80 13.69 -3.13
N LEU A 39 -39.95 14.72 -3.23
CA LEU A 39 -40.37 16.03 -3.71
C LEU A 39 -40.80 16.00 -5.19
N ASN A 40 -40.10 15.23 -6.01
CA ASN A 40 -40.49 15.01 -7.41
C ASN A 40 -41.84 14.30 -7.54
N LYS A 41 -42.14 13.33 -6.67
CA LYS A 41 -43.46 12.67 -6.63
C LYS A 41 -44.57 13.67 -6.29
N VAL A 42 -44.39 14.46 -5.23
CA VAL A 42 -45.36 15.50 -4.83
C VAL A 42 -45.57 16.50 -5.97
N LYS A 43 -44.50 16.95 -6.63
CA LYS A 43 -44.59 17.86 -7.77
C LYS A 43 -45.37 17.24 -8.94
N GLY A 44 -45.18 15.95 -9.21
CA GLY A 44 -45.96 15.21 -10.20
C GLY A 44 -47.46 15.15 -9.86
N GLU A 45 -47.79 14.89 -8.60
CA GLU A 45 -49.19 14.91 -8.12
C GLU A 45 -49.82 16.30 -8.27
N LEU A 46 -49.09 17.38 -7.98
CA LEU A 46 -49.57 18.75 -8.20
C LEU A 46 -49.80 19.07 -9.69
N VAL A 47 -48.96 18.53 -10.58
CA VAL A 47 -49.17 18.66 -12.04
C VAL A 47 -50.46 17.95 -12.47
N ASN A 48 -50.69 16.74 -11.97
CA ASN A 48 -51.90 15.97 -12.30
C ASN A 48 -53.19 16.70 -11.86
N LYS A 49 -53.17 17.31 -10.67
CA LYS A 49 -54.29 18.13 -10.16
C LYS A 49 -54.55 19.37 -11.01
N LEU A 50 -53.51 20.02 -11.52
CA LEU A 50 -53.66 21.15 -12.45
C LEU A 50 -54.29 20.71 -13.77
N THR A 51 -53.91 19.53 -14.28
CA THR A 51 -54.47 19.00 -15.53
C THR A 51 -55.92 18.54 -15.39
N SER A 52 -56.39 18.18 -14.18
CA SER A 52 -57.78 17.78 -13.93
C SER A 52 -58.74 18.97 -13.68
N GLY A 53 -58.25 20.21 -13.73
CA GLY A 53 -59.08 21.41 -13.58
C GLY A 53 -59.36 21.83 -12.12
N GLU A 54 -58.60 21.31 -11.15
CA GLU A 54 -58.69 21.75 -9.74
C GLU A 54 -58.22 23.20 -9.53
N ASN A 55 -58.60 23.79 -8.40
CA ASN A 55 -58.39 25.20 -8.06
C ASN A 55 -56.91 25.67 -8.24
N THR A 56 -56.69 26.53 -9.23
CA THR A 56 -55.38 26.67 -9.88
C THR A 56 -54.37 27.53 -9.14
N LYS A 57 -54.79 28.59 -8.42
CA LYS A 57 -53.88 29.56 -7.78
C LYS A 57 -53.08 28.97 -6.61
N LYS A 58 -53.74 28.20 -5.72
CA LYS A 58 -53.07 27.62 -4.55
C LYS A 58 -52.07 26.53 -4.99
N ILE A 59 -52.48 25.68 -5.94
CA ILE A 59 -51.64 24.61 -6.47
C ILE A 59 -50.42 25.19 -7.22
N HIS A 60 -50.58 26.29 -7.98
CA HIS A 60 -49.43 26.98 -8.59
C HIS A 60 -48.42 27.46 -7.56
N LYS A 61 -48.87 28.15 -6.49
CA LYS A 61 -47.98 28.63 -5.42
C LYS A 61 -47.24 27.48 -4.72
N GLU A 62 -47.94 26.37 -4.47
CA GLU A 62 -47.33 25.19 -3.84
C GLU A 62 -46.30 24.52 -4.76
N LYS A 63 -46.62 24.38 -6.06
CA LYS A 63 -45.69 23.87 -7.07
C LYS A 63 -44.43 24.73 -7.18
N GLU A 64 -44.57 26.06 -7.17
CA GLU A 64 -43.44 26.99 -7.16
C GLU A 64 -42.59 26.85 -5.90
N ALA A 65 -43.21 26.74 -4.73
CA ALA A 65 -42.51 26.52 -3.47
C ALA A 65 -41.71 25.20 -3.49
N LYS A 66 -42.32 24.11 -3.98
CA LYS A 66 -41.64 22.81 -4.13
C LYS A 66 -40.51 22.85 -5.15
N GLN A 67 -40.66 23.63 -6.23
CA GLN A 67 -39.58 23.84 -7.19
C GLN A 67 -38.37 24.54 -6.55
N LYS A 68 -38.60 25.57 -5.71
CA LYS A 68 -37.52 26.26 -4.99
C LYS A 68 -36.80 25.32 -4.01
N GLU A 69 -37.56 24.56 -3.23
CA GLU A 69 -37.01 23.55 -2.31
C GLU A 69 -36.17 22.50 -3.06
N LEU A 70 -36.59 22.10 -4.27
CA LEU A 70 -35.84 21.16 -5.12
C LEU A 70 -34.50 21.74 -5.58
N VAL A 71 -34.49 23.01 -6.00
CA VAL A 71 -33.26 23.69 -6.44
C VAL A 71 -32.26 23.81 -5.29
N GLU A 72 -32.71 24.19 -4.10
CA GLU A 72 -31.87 24.25 -2.90
C GLU A 72 -31.27 22.88 -2.54
N LEU A 73 -32.10 21.84 -2.59
CA LEU A 73 -31.69 20.46 -2.32
C LEU A 73 -30.64 19.99 -3.33
N GLN A 74 -30.86 20.22 -4.63
CA GLN A 74 -29.89 19.87 -5.68
C GLN A 74 -28.56 20.59 -5.50
N GLN A 75 -28.60 21.85 -5.07
CA GLN A 75 -27.40 22.62 -4.77
C GLN A 75 -26.64 22.02 -3.56
N GLU A 76 -27.35 21.61 -2.51
CA GLU A 76 -26.75 20.94 -1.36
C GLU A 76 -26.19 19.56 -1.71
N LEU A 77 -26.90 18.80 -2.55
CA LEU A 77 -26.46 17.49 -3.02
C LEU A 77 -25.18 17.61 -3.85
N SER A 78 -25.10 18.61 -4.73
CA SER A 78 -23.90 18.89 -5.52
C SER A 78 -22.69 19.25 -4.64
N ARG A 79 -22.88 20.13 -3.66
CA ARG A 79 -21.82 20.50 -2.70
C ARG A 79 -21.33 19.30 -1.89
N THR A 80 -22.26 18.55 -1.31
CA THR A 80 -21.93 17.37 -0.49
C THR A 80 -21.25 16.28 -1.31
N SER A 81 -21.71 16.04 -2.54
CA SER A 81 -21.07 15.04 -3.44
C SER A 81 -19.66 15.47 -3.84
N THR A 82 -19.44 16.76 -4.10
CA THR A 82 -18.10 17.28 -4.40
C THR A 82 -17.15 17.12 -3.22
N SER A 83 -17.61 17.42 -2.00
CA SER A 83 -16.85 17.18 -0.76
C SER A 83 -16.51 15.70 -0.59
N TYR A 84 -17.51 14.83 -0.75
CA TYR A 84 -17.36 13.38 -0.64
C TYR A 84 -16.28 12.83 -1.57
N ASP A 85 -16.34 13.19 -2.85
CA ASP A 85 -15.37 12.72 -3.85
C ASP A 85 -13.97 13.28 -3.59
N ALA A 86 -13.86 14.55 -3.19
CA ALA A 86 -12.58 15.17 -2.83
C ALA A 86 -11.92 14.46 -1.64
N ASN A 87 -12.69 14.13 -0.60
CA ASN A 87 -12.20 13.43 0.58
C ASN A 87 -11.74 12.00 0.26
N ARG A 88 -12.52 11.26 -0.53
CA ARG A 88 -12.13 9.92 -1.00
C ARG A 88 -10.87 9.96 -1.85
N LYS A 89 -10.75 10.93 -2.78
CA LYS A 89 -9.56 11.13 -3.59
C LYS A 89 -8.33 11.40 -2.72
N LYS A 90 -8.46 12.28 -1.71
CA LYS A 90 -7.37 12.58 -0.77
C LYS A 90 -6.91 11.32 -0.03
N GLN A 91 -7.84 10.52 0.46
CA GLN A 91 -7.54 9.26 1.15
C GLN A 91 -6.77 8.27 0.26
N VAL A 92 -7.21 8.09 -0.98
CA VAL A 92 -6.51 7.23 -1.95
C VAL A 92 -5.08 7.72 -2.17
N LEU A 93 -4.88 9.04 -2.35
CA LEU A 93 -3.55 9.63 -2.57
C LEU A 93 -2.64 9.50 -1.34
N ASN A 94 -3.16 9.69 -0.13
CA ASN A 94 -2.42 9.48 1.11
C ASN A 94 -1.91 8.03 1.19
N GLN A 95 -2.78 7.06 0.89
CA GLN A 95 -2.40 5.64 0.92
C GLN A 95 -1.35 5.28 -0.15
N VAL A 96 -1.37 5.95 -1.31
CA VAL A 96 -0.31 5.82 -2.32
C VAL A 96 1.01 6.36 -1.78
N ASN A 97 1.01 7.54 -1.16
CA ASN A 97 2.22 8.11 -0.57
C ASN A 97 2.83 7.19 0.50
N ASP A 98 2.00 6.61 1.37
CA ASP A 98 2.44 5.64 2.38
C ASP A 98 3.08 4.41 1.74
N PHE A 99 2.46 3.88 0.69
CA PHE A 99 2.99 2.72 -0.03
C PHE A 99 4.32 3.03 -0.74
N LEU A 100 4.42 4.16 -1.45
CA LEU A 100 5.65 4.56 -2.14
C LEU A 100 6.79 4.78 -1.15
N LYS A 101 6.49 5.37 0.01
CA LYS A 101 7.46 5.54 1.09
C LYS A 101 7.90 4.20 1.66
N ALA A 102 6.96 3.29 1.97
CA ALA A 102 7.29 1.95 2.44
C ALA A 102 8.15 1.17 1.42
N LYS A 103 7.90 1.36 0.12
CA LYS A 103 8.68 0.76 -0.97
C LYS A 103 10.10 1.33 -1.03
N GLU A 104 10.27 2.63 -0.79
CA GLU A 104 11.58 3.30 -0.71
C GLU A 104 12.39 2.90 0.52
N ASP A 105 11.73 2.80 1.69
CA ASP A 105 12.33 2.30 2.92
C ASP A 105 12.81 0.85 2.73
N PHE A 106 11.98 0.01 2.10
CA PHE A 106 12.32 -1.38 1.77
C PHE A 106 13.53 -1.49 0.82
N LEU A 107 13.61 -0.61 -0.19
CA LEU A 107 14.79 -0.53 -1.08
C LEU A 107 16.07 -0.24 -0.30
N THR A 108 16.01 0.74 0.62
CA THR A 108 17.15 1.14 1.45
C THR A 108 17.61 -0.02 2.35
N LEU A 109 16.65 -0.71 2.98
CA LEU A 109 16.93 -1.89 3.81
C LEU A 109 17.55 -3.02 2.98
N ARG A 110 17.07 -3.24 1.76
CA ARG A 110 17.63 -4.24 0.85
C ARG A 110 19.07 -3.95 0.45
N GLU A 111 19.40 -2.69 0.17
CA GLU A 111 20.78 -2.27 -0.09
C GLU A 111 21.70 -2.56 1.09
N GLU A 112 21.24 -2.26 2.31
CA GLU A 112 22.00 -2.53 3.53
C GLU A 112 22.20 -4.04 3.74
N ALA A 113 21.14 -4.83 3.55
CA ALA A 113 21.19 -6.28 3.64
C ALA A 113 22.19 -6.86 2.65
N ILE A 114 22.16 -6.45 1.37
CA ILE A 114 23.10 -6.90 0.34
C ILE A 114 24.55 -6.58 0.75
N LYS A 115 24.83 -5.38 1.28
CA LYS A 115 26.17 -5.00 1.74
C LYS A 115 26.66 -5.90 2.88
N LYS A 116 25.79 -6.20 3.84
CA LYS A 116 26.10 -7.09 4.98
C LYS A 116 26.33 -8.53 4.52
N LEU A 117 25.47 -9.05 3.64
CA LEU A 117 25.60 -10.39 3.08
C LEU A 117 26.89 -10.56 2.27
N GLN A 118 27.23 -9.57 1.44
CA GLN A 118 28.49 -9.56 0.71
C GLN A 118 29.69 -9.61 1.66
N ARG A 119 29.66 -8.85 2.76
CA ARG A 119 30.72 -8.90 3.77
C ARG A 119 30.86 -10.29 4.40
N CYS A 120 29.75 -10.95 4.74
CA CYS A 120 29.77 -12.32 5.25
C CYS A 120 30.39 -13.28 4.24
N PHE A 121 29.99 -13.17 2.97
CA PHE A 121 30.53 -13.98 1.87
C PHE A 121 32.04 -13.75 1.68
N ASP A 122 32.50 -12.49 1.62
CA ASP A 122 33.92 -12.16 1.45
C ASP A 122 34.75 -12.66 2.63
N CYS A 123 34.23 -12.59 3.87
CA CYS A 123 34.91 -13.12 5.06
C CYS A 123 34.99 -14.65 5.04
N LEU A 124 33.94 -15.32 4.59
CA LEU A 124 33.91 -16.77 4.43
C LEU A 124 34.95 -17.21 3.38
N ASP A 125 34.94 -16.60 2.20
CA ASP A 125 35.84 -16.92 1.10
C ASP A 125 37.30 -16.67 1.48
N ASN A 126 37.60 -15.56 2.15
CA ASN A 126 38.94 -15.28 2.70
C ASN A 126 39.39 -16.30 3.76
N SER A 127 38.47 -16.83 4.56
CA SER A 127 38.77 -17.84 5.59
C SER A 127 39.11 -19.18 4.93
N ILE A 128 38.38 -19.56 3.88
CA ILE A 128 38.61 -20.78 3.11
C ILE A 128 39.92 -20.69 2.30
N ASN A 129 40.15 -19.57 1.61
CA ASN A 129 41.30 -19.40 0.72
C ASN A 129 42.64 -19.20 1.44
N LYS A 130 42.65 -18.72 2.70
CA LYS A 130 43.88 -18.62 3.50
C LYS A 130 44.36 -19.98 4.04
N ASP A 131 43.49 -20.97 4.13
CA ASP A 131 43.78 -22.27 4.74
C ASP A 131 44.22 -23.36 3.75
N SER A 132 44.18 -23.09 2.43
CA SER A 132 44.67 -24.01 1.38
C SER A 132 46.19 -24.23 1.38
N ASN A 133 46.95 -23.51 2.22
CA ASN A 133 48.42 -23.53 2.26
C ASN A 133 49.06 -24.16 3.52
N SER A 134 48.32 -24.79 4.46
CA SER A 134 48.95 -25.40 5.66
C SER A 134 48.12 -26.49 6.39
N THR A 135 48.67 -27.71 6.48
CA THR A 135 48.05 -28.95 7.01
C THR A 135 48.24 -29.18 8.52
N SER A 136 47.87 -28.22 9.38
CA SER A 136 47.90 -28.42 10.85
C SER A 136 46.50 -28.56 11.47
N SER A 137 46.27 -29.62 12.26
CA SER A 137 44.97 -30.00 12.86
C SER A 137 44.31 -28.89 13.73
N THR A 138 45.10 -28.11 14.48
CA THR A 138 44.63 -26.97 15.29
C THR A 138 44.06 -25.82 14.44
N ARG A 139 44.41 -25.74 13.15
CA ARG A 139 43.93 -24.69 12.24
C ARG A 139 42.61 -25.08 11.57
N VAL A 140 42.42 -26.36 11.24
CA VAL A 140 41.15 -26.93 10.70
C VAL A 140 39.95 -26.64 11.62
N MET A 141 40.12 -26.74 12.95
CA MET A 141 39.08 -26.37 13.92
C MET A 141 38.72 -24.87 13.86
N LYS A 142 39.71 -23.98 13.68
CA LYS A 142 39.48 -22.53 13.57
C LYS A 142 38.75 -22.16 12.26
N THR A 143 39.02 -22.90 11.18
CA THR A 143 38.32 -22.76 9.90
C THR A 143 36.85 -23.17 10.04
N SER A 144 36.56 -24.29 10.69
CA SER A 144 35.17 -24.75 10.88
C SER A 144 34.35 -23.80 11.77
N GLU A 145 34.95 -23.27 12.83
CA GLU A 145 34.30 -22.27 13.70
C GLU A 145 33.99 -20.96 12.96
N SER A 146 34.91 -20.52 12.08
CA SER A 146 34.74 -19.31 11.28
C SER A 146 33.66 -19.49 10.20
N ILE A 147 33.61 -20.65 9.54
CA ILE A 147 32.57 -20.99 8.56
C ILE A 147 31.17 -21.00 9.21
N ASP A 148 31.04 -21.64 10.37
CA ASP A 148 29.77 -21.70 11.10
C ASP A 148 29.30 -20.30 11.53
N LYS A 149 30.22 -19.47 12.02
CA LYS A 149 29.94 -18.08 12.40
C LYS A 149 29.37 -17.26 11.25
N TYR A 150 30.06 -17.19 10.10
CA TYR A 150 29.62 -16.35 8.99
C TYR A 150 28.37 -16.89 8.29
N THR A 151 28.18 -18.21 8.30
CA THR A 151 26.95 -18.84 7.79
C THR A 151 25.74 -18.47 8.66
N LYS A 152 25.87 -18.53 9.99
CA LYS A 152 24.81 -18.09 10.92
C LYS A 152 24.51 -16.61 10.80
N GLU A 153 25.54 -15.77 10.67
CA GLU A 153 25.37 -14.33 10.46
C GLU A 153 24.61 -14.03 9.16
N PHE A 154 24.97 -14.72 8.07
CA PHE A 154 24.28 -14.63 6.78
C PHE A 154 22.79 -14.94 6.95
N GLN A 155 22.46 -16.10 7.53
CA GLN A 155 21.07 -16.52 7.79
C GLN A 155 20.28 -15.50 8.63
N ASN A 156 20.89 -14.99 9.71
CA ASN A 156 20.25 -14.00 10.59
C ASN A 156 19.90 -12.71 9.84
N ILE A 157 20.76 -12.26 8.92
CA ILE A 157 20.48 -11.09 8.08
C ILE A 157 19.26 -11.34 7.19
N LEU A 158 19.11 -12.55 6.65
CA LEU A 158 17.97 -12.89 5.79
C LEU A 158 16.66 -12.96 6.55
N VAL A 159 16.66 -13.57 7.74
CA VAL A 159 15.47 -13.63 8.59
C VAL A 159 14.99 -12.22 8.92
N LYS A 160 15.92 -11.34 9.33
CA LYS A 160 15.58 -9.95 9.62
C LYS A 160 15.00 -9.22 8.40
N TYR A 161 15.59 -9.43 7.22
CA TYR A 161 15.11 -8.83 5.98
C TYR A 161 13.71 -9.34 5.59
N ASN A 162 13.40 -10.62 5.82
CA ASN A 162 12.08 -11.19 5.56
C ASN A 162 10.99 -10.55 6.44
N ASP A 163 11.28 -10.28 7.72
CA ASP A 163 10.35 -9.59 8.62
C ASP A 163 10.01 -8.18 8.10
N GLU A 164 10.99 -7.48 7.52
CA GLU A 164 10.83 -6.16 6.92
C GLU A 164 10.04 -6.21 5.60
N SER A 165 10.18 -7.29 4.81
CA SER A 165 9.35 -7.54 3.60
C SER A 165 7.85 -7.65 3.93
N LEU A 166 7.52 -8.25 5.07
CA LEU A 166 6.14 -8.35 5.54
C LEU A 166 5.48 -6.97 5.74
N TRP A 167 6.26 -5.94 6.08
CA TRP A 167 5.76 -4.57 6.23
C TRP A 167 5.33 -3.95 4.90
N LEU A 168 6.12 -4.13 3.83
CA LEU A 168 5.76 -3.69 2.49
C LEU A 168 4.46 -4.37 2.01
N ASN A 169 4.31 -5.66 2.33
CA ASN A 169 3.11 -6.43 1.99
C ASN A 169 1.84 -5.85 2.64
N LYS A 170 1.92 -5.48 3.93
CA LYS A 170 0.81 -4.83 4.63
C LYS A 170 0.39 -3.53 3.97
N ASN A 171 1.35 -2.68 3.59
CA ASN A 171 1.06 -1.41 2.92
C ASN A 171 0.42 -1.62 1.54
N TYR A 172 0.90 -2.61 0.79
CA TYR A 172 0.31 -2.99 -0.50
C TYR A 172 -1.15 -3.42 -0.36
N TYR A 173 -1.48 -4.32 0.56
CA TYR A 173 -2.86 -4.78 0.73
C TYR A 173 -3.79 -3.67 1.23
N SER A 174 -3.30 -2.80 2.12
CA SER A 174 -4.05 -1.60 2.54
C SER A 174 -4.36 -0.69 1.36
N LEU A 175 -3.37 -0.41 0.50
CA LEU A 175 -3.58 0.38 -0.72
C LEU A 175 -4.58 -0.28 -1.67
N LYS A 176 -4.41 -1.58 -1.94
CA LYS A 176 -5.31 -2.33 -2.82
C LYS A 176 -6.75 -2.26 -2.35
N LYS A 177 -6.98 -2.44 -1.05
CA LYS A 177 -8.32 -2.33 -0.44
C LYS A 177 -8.92 -0.94 -0.65
N ILE A 178 -8.18 0.12 -0.32
CA ILE A 178 -8.65 1.50 -0.46
C ILE A 178 -8.96 1.84 -1.93
N VAL A 179 -8.11 1.43 -2.87
CA VAL A 179 -8.34 1.64 -4.30
C VAL A 179 -9.61 0.91 -4.77
N GLN A 180 -9.83 -0.32 -4.32
CA GLN A 180 -11.03 -1.10 -4.65
C GLN A 180 -12.33 -0.49 -4.08
N GLU A 181 -12.30 -0.01 -2.84
CA GLU A 181 -13.42 0.71 -2.21
C GLU A 181 -13.75 2.02 -2.95
N ASN A 182 -12.77 2.56 -3.69
CA ASN A 182 -12.86 3.81 -4.41
C ASN A 182 -12.79 3.64 -5.95
N LYS A 183 -13.13 2.46 -6.48
CA LYS A 183 -13.05 2.14 -7.92
C LYS A 183 -13.85 3.04 -8.86
N GLU A 184 -14.83 3.78 -8.32
CA GLU A 184 -15.65 4.73 -9.07
C GLU A 184 -14.88 6.02 -9.42
N LEU A 185 -13.79 6.31 -8.69
CA LEU A 185 -12.99 7.50 -8.93
C LEU A 185 -11.96 7.23 -10.03
N GLU A 186 -11.83 8.17 -10.96
CA GLU A 186 -10.82 8.13 -12.03
C GLU A 186 -9.39 7.98 -11.47
N VAL A 187 -9.10 8.65 -10.36
CA VAL A 187 -7.80 8.57 -9.68
C VAL A 187 -7.48 7.14 -9.24
N SER A 188 -8.47 6.38 -8.76
CA SER A 188 -8.28 5.00 -8.31
C SER A 188 -7.97 4.08 -9.48
N ILE A 189 -8.68 4.25 -10.61
CA ILE A 189 -8.44 3.50 -11.84
C ILE A 189 -7.03 3.78 -12.37
N MET A 190 -6.61 5.05 -12.37
CA MET A 190 -5.26 5.45 -12.77
C MET A 190 -4.20 4.79 -11.88
N ILE A 191 -4.37 4.83 -10.56
CA ILE A 191 -3.45 4.23 -9.60
C ILE A 191 -3.38 2.71 -9.75
N GLU A 192 -4.53 2.05 -9.90
CA GLU A 192 -4.62 0.60 -10.11
C GLU A 192 -3.78 0.15 -11.31
N ASN A 193 -3.84 0.91 -12.41
CA ASN A 193 -3.10 0.63 -13.63
C ASN A 193 -1.60 0.92 -13.50
N ILE A 194 -1.21 2.07 -12.92
CA ILE A 194 0.20 2.47 -12.80
C ILE A 194 0.95 1.54 -11.84
N LEU A 195 0.36 1.27 -10.67
CA LEU A 195 0.95 0.41 -9.64
C LEU A 195 0.67 -1.08 -9.88
N LYS A 196 -0.08 -1.41 -10.93
CA LYS A 196 -0.40 -2.78 -11.35
C LYS A 196 -0.95 -3.63 -10.18
N LEU A 197 -1.88 -3.07 -9.40
CA LEU A 197 -2.36 -3.68 -8.14
C LEU A 197 -3.07 -5.04 -8.29
N ASN A 198 -3.38 -5.45 -9.52
CA ASN A 198 -3.95 -6.78 -9.81
C ASN A 198 -2.89 -7.83 -10.16
N SER A 199 -1.70 -7.42 -10.58
CA SER A 199 -0.61 -8.32 -10.95
C SER A 199 0.63 -8.18 -10.06
N PHE A 200 0.61 -7.28 -9.09
CA PHE A 200 1.71 -7.12 -8.14
C PHE A 200 1.88 -8.41 -7.33
N ASN A 201 3.06 -8.98 -7.46
CA ASN A 201 3.47 -10.20 -6.78
C ASN A 201 4.75 -9.93 -6.00
N LEU A 202 4.64 -9.80 -4.68
CA LEU A 202 5.78 -9.57 -3.80
C LEU A 202 6.71 -10.80 -3.73
N ASP A 203 6.20 -12.01 -3.99
CA ASP A 203 7.00 -13.24 -3.96
C ASP A 203 8.07 -13.24 -5.06
N LYS A 204 7.84 -12.48 -6.14
CA LYS A 204 8.88 -12.16 -7.14
C LYS A 204 10.13 -11.54 -6.51
N TYR A 205 9.97 -10.86 -5.38
CA TYR A 205 11.02 -10.12 -4.69
C TYR A 205 11.52 -10.83 -3.42
N ASN A 206 10.89 -11.92 -2.96
CA ASN A 206 11.25 -12.67 -1.75
C ASN A 206 12.18 -13.87 -2.00
N ILE A 207 12.93 -13.87 -3.11
CA ILE A 207 13.68 -15.03 -3.57
C ILE A 207 14.96 -15.22 -2.74
N PHE A 208 14.84 -15.90 -1.60
CA PHE A 208 15.93 -16.72 -1.06
C PHE A 208 15.73 -18.13 -1.57
N LYS A 209 16.66 -18.62 -2.38
CA LYS A 209 16.51 -19.93 -3.02
C LYS A 209 17.08 -21.05 -2.14
N PHE A 210 18.05 -20.73 -1.29
CA PHE A 210 18.78 -21.74 -0.52
C PHE A 210 18.80 -21.47 1.00
N ALA A 211 18.72 -20.20 1.39
CA ALA A 211 19.09 -19.81 2.74
C ALA A 211 17.96 -19.85 3.80
N THR A 212 16.74 -20.25 3.44
CA THR A 212 15.62 -20.50 4.38
C THR A 212 15.61 -21.91 4.97
N ASN A 213 16.43 -22.84 4.49
CA ASN A 213 16.36 -24.26 4.85
C ASN A 213 16.92 -24.60 6.25
N SER A 214 17.39 -23.63 7.04
CA SER A 214 17.89 -23.94 8.39
C SER A 214 16.79 -24.05 9.46
N GLN A 215 15.54 -23.65 9.16
CA GLN A 215 14.42 -23.78 10.11
C GLN A 215 13.71 -25.15 10.06
N GLU A 216 13.78 -25.88 8.95
CA GLU A 216 13.06 -27.16 8.74
C GLU A 216 13.89 -28.42 9.04
N GLY A 217 14.92 -28.32 9.87
CA GLY A 217 15.65 -29.49 10.39
C GLY A 217 16.48 -30.27 9.35
N THR A 218 16.55 -29.81 8.11
CA THR A 218 17.40 -30.39 7.06
C THR A 218 18.65 -29.53 6.91
N THR A 219 19.75 -29.97 7.53
CA THR A 219 21.03 -29.28 7.67
C THR A 219 21.79 -29.12 6.35
N ILE A 220 21.22 -28.44 5.35
CA ILE A 220 22.01 -28.02 4.19
C ILE A 220 22.88 -26.86 4.65
N GLN A 221 24.16 -27.15 4.90
CA GLN A 221 25.16 -26.15 5.22
C GLN A 221 25.32 -25.22 4.00
N LEU A 222 24.93 -23.95 4.17
CA LEU A 222 25.08 -22.91 3.16
C LEU A 222 26.54 -22.82 2.74
N ASN A 223 26.82 -23.09 1.46
CA ASN A 223 28.15 -22.94 0.88
C ASN A 223 28.29 -21.60 0.16
N SER A 224 29.52 -21.23 -0.18
CA SER A 224 29.85 -19.97 -0.85
C SER A 224 29.06 -19.77 -2.16
N ASN A 225 28.93 -20.82 -2.99
CA ASN A 225 28.18 -20.72 -4.25
C ASN A 225 26.70 -20.38 -4.01
N MET A 226 26.06 -21.00 -3.02
CA MET A 226 24.66 -20.72 -2.66
C MET A 226 24.50 -19.28 -2.14
N MET A 227 25.42 -18.81 -1.29
CA MET A 227 25.42 -17.43 -0.80
C MET A 227 25.57 -16.41 -1.95
N ALA A 228 26.47 -16.68 -2.90
CA ALA A 228 26.69 -15.83 -4.06
C ALA A 228 25.46 -15.77 -4.97
N GLU A 229 24.77 -16.90 -5.20
CA GLU A 229 23.54 -16.93 -5.99
C GLU A 229 22.41 -16.12 -5.33
N ASP A 230 22.23 -16.24 -4.01
CA ASP A 230 21.25 -15.44 -3.26
C ASP A 230 21.59 -13.93 -3.32
N ILE A 231 22.85 -13.53 -3.09
CA ILE A 231 23.28 -12.12 -3.21
C ILE A 231 23.02 -11.56 -4.62
N ASN A 232 23.38 -12.30 -5.67
CA ASN A 232 23.19 -11.86 -7.05
C ASN A 232 21.70 -11.73 -7.39
N SER A 233 20.86 -12.64 -6.90
CA SER A 233 19.40 -12.57 -7.06
C SER A 233 18.83 -11.33 -6.35
N LEU A 234 19.29 -11.03 -5.13
CA LEU A 234 18.90 -9.80 -4.42
C LEU A 234 19.29 -8.53 -5.18
N ARG A 235 20.49 -8.47 -5.76
CA ARG A 235 20.97 -7.31 -6.54
C ARG A 235 20.12 -7.09 -7.79
N LYS A 236 19.87 -8.15 -8.56
CA LYS A 236 19.02 -8.06 -9.75
C LYS A 236 17.63 -7.53 -9.40
N ASN A 237 17.02 -8.09 -8.35
CA ASN A 237 15.70 -7.67 -7.89
C ASN A 237 15.69 -6.23 -7.36
N LEU A 238 16.78 -5.78 -6.72
CA LEU A 238 16.93 -4.39 -6.27
C LEU A 238 16.89 -3.41 -7.45
N ASP A 239 17.63 -3.70 -8.52
CA ASP A 239 17.67 -2.83 -9.71
C ASP A 239 16.31 -2.78 -10.43
N GLU A 240 15.62 -3.92 -10.55
CA GLU A 240 14.26 -3.98 -11.07
C GLU A 240 13.29 -3.13 -10.23
N LEU A 241 13.36 -3.26 -8.90
CA LEU A 241 12.47 -2.54 -7.98
C LEU A 241 12.72 -1.03 -7.97
N LYS A 242 13.99 -0.59 -8.12
CA LYS A 242 14.33 0.83 -8.29
C LYS A 242 13.74 1.39 -9.58
N LEU A 243 13.84 0.65 -10.67
CA LEU A 243 13.27 1.06 -11.96
C LEU A 243 11.74 1.16 -11.87
N GLU A 244 11.10 0.16 -11.26
CA GLU A 244 9.65 0.14 -11.03
C GLU A 244 9.21 1.36 -10.20
N LEU A 245 9.85 1.62 -9.04
CA LEU A 245 9.52 2.76 -8.20
C LEU A 245 9.69 4.10 -8.93
N LYS A 246 10.73 4.24 -9.75
CA LYS A 246 10.95 5.43 -10.56
C LYS A 246 9.82 5.65 -11.56
N GLN A 247 9.45 4.60 -12.30
CA GLN A 247 8.35 4.65 -13.28
C GLN A 247 7.01 4.95 -12.62
N GLU A 248 6.74 4.37 -11.45
CA GLU A 248 5.52 4.64 -10.69
C GLU A 248 5.45 6.10 -10.24
N LYS A 249 6.54 6.64 -9.66
CA LYS A 249 6.61 8.06 -9.27
C LYS A 249 6.39 8.99 -10.48
N GLU A 250 7.04 8.69 -11.62
CA GLU A 250 6.88 9.47 -12.86
C GLU A 250 5.47 9.36 -13.45
N GLY A 251 4.86 8.19 -13.42
CA GLY A 251 3.51 7.94 -13.94
C GLY A 251 2.43 8.59 -13.09
N LEU A 252 2.62 8.60 -11.77
CA LEU A 252 1.68 9.17 -10.83
C LEU A 252 1.68 10.71 -10.86
N LYS A 253 2.85 11.35 -11.06
CA LYS A 253 2.99 12.84 -11.03
C LYS A 253 2.31 13.48 -9.80
N ILE A 254 2.31 12.77 -8.67
CA ILE A 254 1.76 13.21 -7.38
C ILE A 254 2.90 13.81 -6.56
#